data_AF-A0A534LE10-F1
#
_entry.id   AF-A0A534LE10-F1
#
_cell.length_a   1.000
_cell.length_b   1.000
_cell.length_c   1.000
_cell.angle_alpha   90.00
_cell.angle_beta   90.00
_cell.angle_gamma   90.00
#
_symmetry.space_group_name_H-M   'P 1'
#
loop_
_entity.id
_entity.type
_entity.pdbx_description
1 polymer ?
#
loop_
_entity_poly.entity_id
_entity_poly.type
_entity_poly.pdbx_seq_one_letter_code
_entity_poly.pdbx_strand_id
1 'polypeptide(L)'
;PNVEVEALKEYYCRKFGFAKGYDYAYVFPAVNKVLQAAGRPIRSERDRAAIILLEGRLLEPRYARCLPPDFEPRPSKVPATEIRDFLEASPRTGDGRGAFPPTLGAAPAVAPTTVENG
;
A
#
# COMPACT_ATOMS: atom_id res chain seq x y z
N PRO A 1 8.39 -23.47 -4.55
CA PRO A 1 7.21 -23.41 -3.64
C PRO A 1 7.34 -24.49 -2.56
N ASN A 2 7.08 -24.17 -1.29
CA ASN A 2 7.12 -25.15 -0.20
C ASN A 2 5.95 -26.14 -0.35
N VAL A 3 6.17 -27.44 -0.10
CA VAL A 3 5.17 -28.51 -0.24
C VAL A 3 3.91 -28.21 0.57
N GLU A 4 4.09 -27.58 1.74
CA GLU A 4 2.99 -27.17 2.62
C GLU A 4 2.08 -26.10 1.98
N VAL A 5 2.64 -25.17 1.21
CA VAL A 5 1.87 -24.09 0.58
C VAL A 5 1.03 -24.63 -0.57
N GLU A 6 1.56 -25.57 -1.35
CA GLU A 6 0.78 -26.23 -2.40
C GLU A 6 -0.33 -27.10 -1.82
N ALA A 7 -0.09 -27.82 -0.72
CA ALA A 7 -1.12 -28.59 -0.03
C ALA A 7 -2.23 -27.68 0.54
N LEU A 8 -1.85 -26.54 1.12
CA LEU A 8 -2.80 -25.55 1.65
C LEU A 8 -3.64 -24.92 0.52
N LYS A 9 -3.01 -24.58 -0.61
CA LYS A 9 -3.68 -24.13 -1.82
C LYS A 9 -4.68 -25.17 -2.30
N GLU A 10 -4.27 -26.43 -2.42
CA GLU A 10 -5.15 -27.49 -2.90
C GLU A 10 -6.35 -27.67 -1.98
N TYR A 11 -6.13 -27.65 -0.67
CA TYR A 11 -7.22 -27.68 0.32
C TYR A 11 -8.21 -26.53 0.12
N TYR A 12 -7.73 -25.28 0.05
CA TYR A 12 -8.63 -24.14 -0.12
C TYR A 12 -9.29 -24.08 -1.50
N CYS A 13 -8.60 -24.52 -2.56
CA CYS A 13 -9.17 -24.64 -3.90
C CYS A 13 -10.32 -25.66 -3.91
N ARG A 14 -10.15 -26.82 -3.27
CA ARG A 14 -11.21 -27.83 -3.14
C ARG A 14 -12.40 -27.32 -2.33
N LYS A 15 -12.15 -26.53 -1.27
CA LYS A 15 -13.19 -26.06 -0.34
C LYS A 15 -13.94 -24.81 -0.80
N PHE A 16 -13.26 -23.87 -1.46
CA PHE A 16 -13.79 -22.53 -1.76
C PHE A 16 -13.71 -22.15 -3.24
N GLY A 17 -13.23 -23.06 -4.11
CA GLY A 17 -12.98 -22.82 -5.52
C GLY A 17 -11.59 -22.21 -5.78
N PHE A 18 -11.11 -22.34 -7.02
CA PHE A 18 -9.75 -21.96 -7.40
C PHE A 18 -9.40 -20.49 -7.11
N ALA A 19 -10.32 -19.57 -7.42
CA ALA A 19 -10.08 -18.13 -7.26
C ALA A 19 -9.85 -17.75 -5.79
N LYS A 20 -10.76 -18.14 -4.89
CA LYS A 20 -10.66 -17.87 -3.45
C LYS A 20 -9.56 -18.69 -2.81
N GLY A 21 -9.34 -19.93 -3.26
CA GLY A 21 -8.28 -20.80 -2.76
C GLY A 21 -6.89 -20.20 -2.98
N TYR A 22 -6.66 -19.60 -4.14
CA TYR A 22 -5.43 -18.88 -4.42
C TYR A 22 -5.28 -17.63 -3.54
N ASP A 23 -6.36 -16.87 -3.31
CA ASP A 23 -6.32 -15.69 -2.46
C ASP A 23 -5.92 -16.03 -1.02
N TYR A 24 -6.52 -17.09 -0.46
CA TYR A 24 -6.22 -17.55 0.90
C TYR A 24 -4.82 -18.12 1.05
N ALA A 25 -4.31 -18.85 0.05
CA ALA A 25 -3.02 -19.51 0.14
C ALA A 25 -1.81 -18.60 -0.20
N TYR A 26 -1.99 -17.61 -1.09
CA TYR A 26 -0.88 -16.78 -1.57
C TYR A 26 -1.08 -15.28 -1.34
N VAL A 27 -2.26 -14.73 -1.65
CA VAL A 27 -2.46 -13.28 -1.66
C VAL A 27 -2.50 -12.73 -0.25
N PHE A 28 -3.40 -13.22 0.61
CA PHE A 28 -3.54 -12.70 1.97
C PHE A 28 -2.30 -12.92 2.83
N PRO A 29 -1.64 -14.09 2.80
CA PRO A 29 -0.39 -14.27 3.55
C PRO A 29 0.72 -13.33 3.07
N ALA A 30 0.82 -13.04 1.77
CA ALA A 30 1.80 -12.11 1.24
C ALA A 30 1.51 -10.67 1.67
N VAL A 31 0.27 -10.21 1.52
CA VAL A 31 -0.15 -8.86 1.93
C VAL A 31 0.06 -8.65 3.43
N ASN A 32 -0.29 -9.64 4.25
CA ASN A 32 -0.07 -9.57 5.69
C ASN A 32 1.41 -9.38 6.03
N LYS A 33 2.33 -10.08 5.35
CA LYS A 33 3.77 -9.89 5.56
C LYS A 33 4.23 -8.48 5.19
N VAL A 34 3.68 -7.89 4.12
CA VAL A 34 3.97 -6.51 3.72
C VAL A 34 3.51 -5.52 4.78
N LEU A 35 2.27 -5.64 5.27
CA LEU A 35 1.73 -4.76 6.30
C LEU A 35 2.50 -4.87 7.62
N GLN A 36 2.88 -6.09 8.01
CA GLN A 36 3.69 -6.32 9.20
C GLN A 36 5.10 -5.71 9.08
N ALA A 37 5.69 -5.71 7.88
CA ALA A 37 6.96 -5.03 7.64
C ALA A 37 6.80 -3.50 7.64
N ALA A 38 5.73 -2.99 7.02
CA ALA A 38 5.39 -1.58 6.96
C ALA A 38 5.12 -0.95 8.34
N GLY A 39 4.56 -1.71 9.28
CA GLY A 39 4.29 -1.23 10.64
C GLY A 39 5.51 -1.18 11.57
N ARG A 40 6.67 -1.74 11.18
CA ARG A 40 7.87 -1.76 12.06
C ARG A 40 8.55 -0.41 12.26
N PRO A 41 8.69 0.46 11.25
CA PRO A 41 9.44 1.72 11.35
C PRO A 41 8.71 2.84 12.10
N ILE A 42 7.38 2.79 12.21
CA ILE A 42 6.57 3.85 12.84
C ILE A 42 6.17 3.37 14.24
N ARG A 43 6.85 3.86 15.27
CA ARG A 43 6.59 3.47 16.68
C ARG A 43 6.27 4.66 17.58
N SER A 44 6.51 5.87 17.11
CA SER A 44 6.25 7.13 17.81
C SER A 44 5.63 8.15 16.85
N GLU A 45 4.89 9.13 17.38
CA GLU A 45 4.26 10.22 16.62
C GLU A 45 5.27 11.10 15.87
N ARG A 46 6.55 11.04 16.26
CA ARG A 46 7.64 11.80 15.64
C ARG A 46 8.47 10.97 14.65
N ASP A 47 8.21 9.68 14.54
CA ASP A 47 8.96 8.81 13.64
C ASP A 47 8.60 9.11 12.19
N ARG A 48 9.64 9.27 11.36
CA ARG A 48 9.51 9.42 9.92
C ARG A 48 10.19 8.25 9.24
N ALA A 49 9.46 7.57 8.37
CA ALA A 49 9.98 6.46 7.60
C ALA A 49 9.40 6.48 6.18
N ALA A 50 10.22 6.07 5.22
CA ALA A 50 9.80 5.79 3.87
C ALA A 50 9.77 4.26 3.66
N ILE A 51 8.70 3.76 3.03
CA ILE A 51 8.54 2.34 2.73
C ILE A 51 8.65 2.16 1.22
N ILE A 52 9.55 1.28 0.78
CA ILE A 52 9.72 0.93 -0.63
C ILE A 52 9.24 -0.49 -0.84
N LEU A 53 8.31 -0.67 -1.77
CA LEU A 53 7.80 -1.97 -2.17
C LEU A 53 8.39 -2.30 -3.55
N LEU A 54 9.33 -3.24 -3.59
CA LEU A 54 9.95 -3.72 -4.84
C LEU A 54 9.12 -4.83 -5.51
N GLU A 55 7.79 -4.73 -5.41
CA GLU A 55 6.84 -5.72 -5.91
C GLU A 55 5.67 -5.01 -6.60
N GLY A 56 5.66 -5.05 -7.93
CA GLY A 56 4.66 -4.35 -8.75
C GLY A 56 3.26 -4.95 -8.66
N ARG A 57 3.14 -6.25 -8.33
CA ARG A 57 1.84 -6.94 -8.24
C ARG A 57 0.92 -6.38 -7.17
N LEU A 58 1.47 -5.68 -6.18
CA LEU A 58 0.67 -5.02 -5.14
C LEU A 58 -0.26 -3.93 -5.70
N LEU A 59 0.04 -3.40 -6.89
CA LEU A 59 -0.80 -2.42 -7.59
C LEU A 59 -1.92 -3.08 -8.40
N GLU A 60 -1.89 -4.39 -8.61
CA GLU A 60 -2.97 -5.08 -9.33
C GLU A 60 -4.26 -5.07 -8.47
N PRO A 61 -5.46 -4.92 -9.08
CA PRO A 61 -6.72 -4.84 -8.33
C PRO A 61 -6.96 -5.99 -7.34
N ARG A 62 -6.42 -7.17 -7.65
CA ARG A 62 -6.51 -8.37 -6.82
C ARG A 62 -5.77 -8.23 -5.48
N TYR A 63 -4.62 -7.55 -5.48
CA TYR A 63 -3.81 -7.32 -4.29
C TYR A 63 -4.18 -5.99 -3.61
N ALA A 64 -4.41 -4.94 -4.40
CA ALA A 64 -4.75 -3.61 -3.89
C ALA A 64 -6.01 -3.61 -3.02
N ARG A 65 -7.03 -4.42 -3.35
CA ARG A 65 -8.24 -4.59 -2.52
C ARG A 65 -8.00 -5.17 -1.13
N CYS A 66 -6.82 -5.75 -0.90
CA CYS A 66 -6.44 -6.36 0.37
C CYS A 66 -5.64 -5.39 1.26
N LEU A 67 -5.25 -4.23 0.71
CA LEU A 67 -4.55 -3.20 1.44
C LEU A 67 -5.57 -2.31 2.19
N PRO A 68 -5.22 -1.81 3.38
CA PRO A 68 -5.99 -0.78 4.05
C PRO A 68 -6.17 0.46 3.16
N PRO A 69 -7.30 1.18 3.26
CA PRO A 69 -7.58 2.36 2.42
C PRO A 69 -6.60 3.51 2.63
N ASP A 70 -5.95 3.58 3.79
CA ASP A 70 -4.90 4.53 4.14
C ASP A 70 -3.49 4.09 3.68
N PHE A 71 -3.36 2.85 3.18
CA PHE A 71 -2.12 2.32 2.63
C PHE A 71 -2.17 2.31 1.10
N GLU A 72 -1.80 3.43 0.50
CA GLU A 72 -1.84 3.65 -0.95
C GLU A 72 -0.44 3.59 -1.59
N PRO A 73 0.06 2.41 -2.00
CA PRO A 73 1.33 2.32 -2.71
C PRO A 73 1.19 2.91 -4.12
N ARG A 74 2.20 3.70 -4.54
CA ARG A 74 2.26 4.32 -5.86
C ARG A 74 3.49 3.81 -6.62
N PRO A 75 3.37 3.52 -7.93
CA PRO A 75 4.54 3.21 -8.74
C PRO A 75 5.46 4.43 -8.85
N SER A 76 6.76 4.22 -8.71
CA SER A 76 7.78 5.25 -8.89
C SER A 76 8.92 4.74 -9.77
N LYS A 77 9.41 5.60 -10.65
CA LYS A 77 10.59 5.34 -11.50
C LYS A 77 11.88 5.89 -10.90
N VAL A 78 11.78 6.75 -9.89
CA VAL A 78 12.91 7.48 -9.28
C VAL A 78 12.85 7.39 -7.74
N PRO A 79 12.71 6.18 -7.15
CA PRO A 79 12.48 6.03 -5.72
C PRO A 79 13.62 6.63 -4.89
N ALA A 80 14.86 6.54 -5.34
CA ALA A 80 16.01 7.07 -4.63
C ALA A 80 15.97 8.60 -4.44
N THR A 81 15.48 9.34 -5.44
CA THR A 81 15.33 10.80 -5.36
C THR A 81 14.15 11.15 -4.46
N GLU A 82 12.99 10.52 -4.65
CA GLU A 82 11.80 10.77 -3.83
C GLU A 82 12.03 10.52 -2.33
N ILE A 83 12.80 9.48 -1.98
CA ILE A 83 13.15 9.18 -0.59
C ILE A 83 14.09 10.22 -0.03
N ARG A 84 15.09 10.63 -0.81
CA ARG A 84 16.04 11.67 -0.40
C ARG A 84 15.27 12.96 -0.09
N ASP A 85 14.42 13.39 -1.01
CA ASP A 85 13.60 14.60 -0.84
C ASP A 85 12.69 14.48 0.39
N PHE A 86 12.09 13.31 0.64
CA PHE A 86 11.26 13.05 1.81
C PHE A 86 12.03 13.12 3.13
N LEU A 87 13.24 12.56 3.17
CA LEU A 87 14.08 12.52 4.38
C LEU A 87 14.75 13.87 4.66
N GLU A 88 15.13 14.62 3.62
CA GLU A 88 15.76 15.93 3.72
C GLU A 88 14.76 17.06 4.00
N ALA A 89 13.47 16.86 3.65
CA ALA A 89 12.41 17.80 3.99
C ALA A 89 12.24 17.93 5.51
N SER A 90 12.79 19.02 6.07
CA SER A 90 12.59 19.37 7.48
C SER A 90 11.09 19.49 7.81
N PRO A 91 10.64 19.01 8.99
CA PRO A 91 9.26 19.21 9.39
C PRO A 91 9.02 20.73 9.47
N ARG A 92 8.02 21.24 8.74
CA ARG A 92 7.61 22.63 8.90
C ARG A 92 7.15 22.81 10.34
N THR A 93 7.95 23.48 11.15
CA THR A 93 7.58 23.86 12.51
C THR A 93 6.39 24.81 12.42
N GLY A 94 5.20 24.33 12.77
CA GLY A 94 4.01 25.16 12.97
C GLY A 94 2.89 24.99 11.93
N ASP A 95 2.13 23.91 12.04
CA ASP A 95 0.67 23.98 11.99
C ASP A 95 0.15 22.86 12.88
N GLY A 96 -0.76 23.16 13.81
CA GLY A 96 -1.35 22.22 14.78
C GLY A 96 -2.29 21.19 14.15
N ARG A 97 -2.11 20.89 12.86
CA ARG A 97 -2.74 19.81 12.14
C ARG A 97 -1.63 18.87 11.74
N GLY A 98 -1.67 17.63 12.24
CA GLY A 98 -0.80 16.54 11.84
C GLY A 98 -1.02 16.13 10.37
N ALA A 99 -0.88 17.07 9.44
CA ALA A 99 -0.84 16.83 8.03
C ALA A 99 0.54 16.24 7.73
N PHE A 100 0.61 14.91 7.69
CA PHE A 100 1.51 14.28 6.73
C PHE A 100 1.34 15.02 5.40
N PRO A 101 2.43 15.37 4.69
CA PRO A 101 2.28 15.94 3.37
C PRO A 101 1.33 15.03 2.59
N PRO A 102 0.33 15.58 1.88
CA PRO A 102 -0.40 14.76 0.92
C PRO A 102 0.66 14.07 0.09
N THR A 103 0.52 12.74 -0.04
CA THR A 103 1.35 11.87 -0.86
C THR A 103 1.97 12.68 -1.99
N LEU A 104 3.32 12.76 -2.03
CA LEU A 104 4.03 13.59 -3.00
C LEU A 104 3.62 13.13 -4.40
N GLY A 105 2.65 13.82 -5.01
CA GLY A 105 1.93 13.37 -6.20
C GLY A 105 0.39 13.29 -6.13
N ALA A 106 -0.27 13.75 -5.07
CA ALA A 106 -1.70 14.04 -5.13
C ALA A 106 -1.93 15.14 -6.17
N ALA A 107 -2.31 14.76 -7.39
CA ALA A 107 -3.05 15.66 -8.26
C ALA A 107 -4.27 16.14 -7.47
N PRO A 108 -4.62 17.44 -7.47
CA PRO A 108 -5.81 17.90 -6.77
C PRO A 108 -7.00 17.10 -7.30
N ALA A 109 -7.79 16.56 -6.37
CA ALA A 109 -9.09 15.98 -6.70
C ALA A 109 -9.87 17.05 -7.47
N VAL A 110 -9.98 16.88 -8.79
CA VAL A 110 -10.92 17.64 -9.61
C VAL A 110 -12.29 17.26 -9.09
N ALA A 111 -12.93 18.20 -8.40
CA ALA A 111 -14.35 18.11 -8.10
C ALA A 111 -15.11 17.95 -9.43
N PRO A 112 -16.10 17.05 -9.53
CA PRO A 112 -16.95 17.01 -10.72
C PRO A 112 -17.67 18.36 -10.79
N THR A 113 -17.31 19.18 -11.78
CA THR A 113 -18.07 20.37 -12.13
C THR A 113 -19.45 19.91 -12.55
N THR A 114 -20.45 20.14 -11.69
CA THR A 114 -21.85 20.09 -12.07
C THR A 114 -22.05 21.12 -13.17
N VAL A 115 -22.13 20.65 -14.41
CA VAL A 115 -22.66 21.45 -15.51
C VAL A 115 -24.16 21.54 -15.28
N GLU A 116 -24.60 22.64 -14.67
CA GLU A 116 -26.00 23.07 -14.78
C GLU A 116 -26.27 23.40 -16.24
N ASN A 117 -27.02 22.51 -16.92
CA ASN A 117 -27.64 22.83 -18.19
C ASN A 117 -28.95 23.58 -17.89
N GLY A 118 -28.97 24.86 -18.24
CA GLY A 118 -30.21 25.59 -18.56
C GLY A 118 -30.62 25.35 -20.01
#